data_AF-A0A8S2T9U1-F1
#
_entry.id   AF-A0A8S2T9U1-F1
#
_cell.length_a   1.000
_cell.length_b   1.000
_cell.length_c   1.000
_cell.angle_alpha   90.00
_cell.angle_beta   90.00
_cell.angle_gamma   90.00
#
_symmetry.space_group_name_H-M   'P 1'
#
loop_
_entity.id
_entity.type
_entity.pdbx_description
1 polymer ?
#
loop_
_entity_poly.entity_id
_entity_poly.type
_entity_poly.pdbx_seq_one_letter_code
_entity_poly.pdbx_strand_id
1 'polypeptide(L)' 'YIPANAEWTQNGVTIAGSHGQGDATNKLYWSHGLFVDDDQTVVVADFGNDRIIQWKKDDTTNGQVIA' A
#
# COMPACT_ATOMS: atom_id res chain seq x y z
N TYR A 1 -7.62 -9.99 13.79
CA TYR A 1 -8.08 -11.37 13.52
C TYR A 1 -8.60 -11.39 12.10
N ILE A 2 -7.96 -12.15 11.20
CA ILE A 2 -8.47 -12.38 9.84
C ILE A 2 -9.17 -13.74 9.88
N PRO A 3 -10.49 -13.82 9.63
CA PRO A 3 -11.19 -15.09 9.70
C PRO A 3 -10.71 -16.04 8.58
N ALA A 4 -10.78 -17.35 8.82
CA ALA A 4 -10.32 -18.36 7.86
C ALA A 4 -11.09 -18.34 6.53
N ASN A 5 -12.27 -17.72 6.49
CA ASN A 5 -13.10 -17.48 5.32
C ASN A 5 -13.13 -16.00 4.90
N ALA A 6 -12.07 -15.24 5.23
CA ALA A 6 -11.94 -13.87 4.74
C ALA A 6 -11.82 -13.89 3.23
N GLU A 7 -12.92 -13.55 2.57
CA GLU A 7 -12.92 -13.28 1.14
C GLU A 7 -12.54 -11.83 0.89
N TRP A 8 -11.73 -11.62 -0.14
CA TRP A 8 -11.48 -10.26 -0.63
C TRP A 8 -12.81 -9.66 -1.07
N THR A 9 -13.16 -8.50 -0.53
CA THR A 9 -14.31 -7.75 -1.03
C THR A 9 -14.05 -7.38 -2.48
N GLN A 10 -14.84 -7.92 -3.40
CA GLN A 10 -14.66 -7.72 -4.84
C GLN A 10 -14.79 -6.25 -5.27
N ASN A 11 -15.38 -5.40 -4.41
CA ASN A 11 -15.47 -3.95 -4.55
C ASN A 11 -14.33 -3.17 -3.86
N GLY A 12 -13.29 -3.86 -3.40
CA GLY A 12 -12.11 -3.22 -2.83
C GLY A 12 -11.33 -2.43 -3.90
N VAL A 13 -10.68 -1.34 -3.48
CA VAL A 13 -9.84 -0.53 -4.37
C VAL A 13 -8.38 -0.92 -4.15
N THR A 14 -7.67 -1.25 -5.22
CA THR A 14 -6.22 -1.45 -5.18
C THR A 14 -5.51 -0.10 -5.11
N ILE A 15 -4.89 0.22 -3.97
CA ILE A 15 -4.21 1.50 -3.73
C ILE A 15 -2.70 1.46 -4.01
N ALA A 16 -2.09 0.26 -3.95
CA ALA A 16 -0.66 0.04 -4.12
C ALA A 16 -0.37 -1.21 -4.96
N GLY A 17 0.71 -1.20 -5.73
CA GLY A 17 1.16 -2.32 -6.57
C GLY A 17 0.36 -2.51 -7.87
N SER A 18 -0.40 -1.50 -8.31
CA SER A 18 -1.22 -1.64 -9.52
C SER A 18 -0.37 -1.63 -10.79
N HIS A 19 -0.72 -2.44 -11.80
CA HIS A 19 -0.06 -2.45 -13.11
C HIS A 19 1.46 -2.71 -13.07
N GLY A 20 1.90 -3.57 -12.14
CA GLY A 20 3.28 -4.06 -12.06
C GLY A 20 4.26 -3.12 -11.35
N GLN A 21 5.54 -3.48 -11.45
CA GLN A 21 6.63 -2.74 -10.81
C GLN A 21 6.80 -1.33 -11.39
N GLY A 22 7.23 -0.39 -10.55
CA GLY A 22 7.52 0.99 -10.94
C GLY A 22 7.61 1.93 -9.74
N ASP A 23 7.86 3.21 -10.02
CA ASP A 23 8.15 4.27 -9.07
C ASP A 23 6.99 5.26 -8.85
N ALA A 24 5.91 5.15 -9.62
CA ALA A 24 4.68 5.91 -9.38
C ALA A 24 4.11 5.64 -7.97
N THR A 25 3.34 6.57 -7.43
CA THR A 25 2.82 6.51 -6.04
C THR A 25 1.79 5.42 -5.81
N ASN A 26 1.31 4.74 -6.85
CA ASN A 26 0.45 3.56 -6.78
C ASN A 26 1.17 2.26 -7.20
N LYS A 27 2.50 2.33 -7.41
CA LYS A 27 3.37 1.22 -7.78
C LYS A 27 4.40 0.96 -6.68
N LEU A 28 4.93 -0.26 -6.68
CA LEU A 28 5.96 -0.71 -5.76
C LEU A 28 7.07 -1.40 -6.56
N TYR A 29 8.30 -1.35 -6.06
CA TYR A 29 9.45 -2.03 -6.61
C TYR A 29 10.24 -2.69 -5.47
N TRP A 30 10.24 -4.04 -5.44
CA TRP A 30 10.91 -4.85 -4.40
C TRP A 30 10.59 -4.42 -2.96
N SER A 31 9.33 -4.12 -2.63
CA SER A 31 8.93 -3.77 -1.26
C SER A 31 9.20 -4.90 -0.25
N HIS A 32 9.67 -4.57 0.95
CA HIS A 32 10.10 -5.53 1.98
C HIS A 32 9.27 -5.53 3.27
N GLY A 33 8.41 -4.52 3.48
CA GLY A 33 7.64 -4.42 4.73
C GLY A 33 6.37 -3.59 4.57
N LEU A 34 5.37 -3.91 5.38
CA LEU A 34 4.07 -3.26 5.45
C LEU A 34 3.70 -3.04 6.92
N PHE A 35 3.18 -1.86 7.22
CA PHE A 35 2.58 -1.51 8.51
C PHE A 35 1.22 -0.84 8.26
N VAL A 36 0.28 -1.05 9.18
CA VAL A 36 -1.01 -0.37 9.19
C VAL A 36 -1.23 0.20 10.58
N ASP A 37 -1.45 1.50 10.69
CA ASP A 37 -1.72 2.16 11.98
C ASP A 37 -3.20 2.11 12.39
N ASP A 38 -3.51 2.67 13.56
CA ASP A 38 -4.87 2.70 14.11
C ASP A 38 -5.84 3.57 13.27
N ASP A 39 -5.30 4.54 12.52
CA ASP A 39 -6.04 5.38 11.56
C ASP A 39 -6.23 4.69 10.20
N GLN A 40 -5.80 3.43 10.07
CA GLN A 40 -5.82 2.62 8.86
C GLN A 40 -4.98 3.22 7.72
N THR A 41 -3.95 4.00 8.07
CA THR A 41 -2.90 4.40 7.13
C THR A 41 -2.04 3.19 6.82
N VAL A 42 -1.89 2.89 5.55
CA VAL A 42 -1.00 1.84 5.06
C VAL A 42 0.36 2.46 4.78
N VAL A 43 1.43 1.91 5.35
CA VAL A 43 2.82 2.34 5.12
C VAL A 43 3.62 1.17 4.58
N VAL A 44 4.39 1.40 3.51
CA VAL A 44 5.20 0.37 2.85
C VAL A 44 6.65 0.84 2.75
N ALA A 45 7.57 -0.07 3.12
CA ALA A 45 8.98 0.06 2.81
C ALA A 45 9.23 -0.44 1.37
N ASP A 46 9.26 0.50 0.43
CA ASP A 46 9.37 0.25 -1.01
C ASP A 46 10.84 0.23 -1.43
N PHE A 47 11.55 -0.80 -0.97
CA PHE A 47 13.01 -0.88 -0.95
C PHE A 47 13.68 -0.65 -2.31
N GLY A 48 13.14 -1.19 -3.40
CA GLY A 48 13.74 -0.99 -4.74
C GLY A 48 13.62 0.45 -5.25
N ASN A 49 12.68 1.23 -4.71
CA ASN A 49 12.51 2.66 -5.02
C ASN A 49 13.18 3.56 -3.95
N ASP A 50 13.94 2.98 -3.01
CA ASP A 50 14.64 3.71 -1.94
C ASP A 50 13.73 4.68 -1.15
N ARG A 51 12.48 4.26 -0.87
CA ARG A 51 11.48 5.13 -0.21
C ARG A 51 10.61 4.42 0.81
N ILE A 52 10.05 5.20 1.72
CA ILE A 52 8.88 4.84 2.52
C ILE A 52 7.69 5.62 1.98
N ILE A 53 6.62 4.91 1.63
CA ILE A 53 5.41 5.50 1.05
C ILE A 53 4.18 5.10 1.86
N GLN A 54 3.22 6.02 2.01
CA GLN A 54 1.99 5.77 2.74
C GLN A 54 0.73 6.12 1.96
N TRP A 55 -0.38 5.48 2.31
CA TRP A 55 -1.74 5.79 1.83
C TRP A 55 -2.67 5.88 3.02
N LYS A 56 -3.34 7.01 3.17
CA LYS A 56 -4.36 7.17 4.20
C LYS A 56 -5.63 6.46 3.77
N LYS A 57 -6.42 5.97 4.74
CA LYS A 57 -7.67 5.24 4.49
C LYS A 57 -8.58 5.88 3.43
N ASP A 58 -8.72 7.20 3.48
CA ASP A 58 -9.61 7.96 2.59
C ASP A 58 -8.90 8.59 1.39
N ASP A 59 -7.57 8.41 1.26
CA ASP A 59 -6.77 8.84 0.12
C ASP A 59 -6.20 7.62 -0.62
N THR A 60 -7.08 7.01 -1.41
CA THR A 60 -6.80 5.77 -2.15
C THR A 60 -6.06 6.01 -3.47
N THR A 61 -5.83 7.27 -3.84
CA THR A 61 -5.25 7.67 -5.13
C THR A 61 -3.85 8.27 -4.99
N ASN A 62 -3.52 8.94 -3.89
CA ASN A 62 -2.26 9.67 -3.76
C ASN A 62 -1.38 9.12 -2.65
N GLY A 63 -0.62 8.06 -2.97
CA GLY A 63 0.48 7.64 -2.10
C GLY A 63 1.46 8.79 -1.86
N GLN A 64 1.85 8.99 -0.60
CA GLN A 64 2.76 10.05 -0.18
C GLN A 64 4.10 9.46 0.24
N VAL A 65 5.19 9.91 -0.37
CA VAL A 65 6.54 9.55 0.07
C VAL A 65 6.85 10.31 1.35
N ILE A 66 7.21 9.58 2.41
CA ILE A 66 7.44 10.14 3.75
C ILE A 66 8.88 9.98 4.24
N ALA A 67 9.69 9.14 3.58
CA ALA A 67 11.13 9.04 3.77
C ALA A 67 11.81 8.48 2.53
#